data_AF-A0AAJ0FNN3-F1
#
_entry.id   AF-A0AAJ0FNN3-F1
#
_cell.length_a   1.000
_cell.length_b   1.000
_cell.length_c   1.000
_cell.angle_alpha   90.00
_cell.angle_beta   90.00
_cell.angle_gamma   90.00
#
_symmetry.space_group_name_H-M   'P 1'
#
loop_
_entity.id
_entity.type
_entity.pdbx_description
1 polymer ?
#
loop_
_entity_poly.entity_id
_entity_poly.type
_entity_poly.pdbx_seq_one_letter_code
_entity_poly.pdbx_strand_id
1 'polypeptide(L)'
;MSLYHEASAVLSQPASEGGGSLKSRIYGKKDLKSPPAQLYALALETCKWSGLLKEVIEASGILQLERKLTPVLSLLLVHDFLLSKGGIALPQSHGLRASIERHKARLNSEFTRARLRRKLASVEALRAQVEAESRTGPVHPRWIRINTLKTTLRDQLETTFAGFEAVSSVRDILAGAERAICLDPNVPDLVALSPGTDFTKTDAYRSGAIILQDKASCFPALLLDPASLDGGDVVDSCAAPGNKTTHLAALVSGSSSSSSSSGGDGAAGNPPRPRKIFAFEKDKARAATLERMVQLAGADHLVRVGGGQDFLKVDPKSDAYRGVRALLLDPSCSGSGIVGRDEMPELHLPDLAGAAAAAATDNRKRKRTDDSTAKPEAGVLVDDDGEPVAVSSGPELRARIDALAAFQLGLVLHALSFPAAERVVYSTCSVHARENEEVVLAALRSDVARRRGWRVRRRAEQVPGMRDWPVRGDVGACGGDEAVAGACIRTYKDDGRGVMGFFVVAFVRDV
;
A
#
# COMPACT_ATOMS: atom_id res chain seq x y z
N MET A 1 -3.56 28.79 -15.84
CA MET A 1 -2.32 28.55 -15.07
C MET A 1 -1.57 27.43 -15.76
N SER A 2 -0.25 27.52 -15.85
CA SER A 2 0.57 26.47 -16.45
C SER A 2 0.79 25.32 -15.46
N LEU A 3 1.10 24.13 -15.99
CA LEU A 3 1.51 22.93 -15.25
C LEU A 3 2.49 23.25 -14.10
N TYR A 4 3.49 24.09 -14.38
CA TYR A 4 4.53 24.48 -13.42
C TYR A 4 3.99 25.33 -12.26
N HIS A 5 3.02 26.21 -12.51
CA HIS A 5 2.38 26.97 -11.42
C HIS A 5 1.50 26.08 -10.56
N GLU A 6 0.76 25.14 -11.15
CA GLU A 6 -0.01 24.15 -10.40
C GLU A 6 0.91 23.24 -9.57
N ALA A 7 2.04 22.79 -10.14
CA ALA A 7 3.03 21.98 -9.44
C ALA A 7 3.69 22.78 -8.30
N SER A 8 4.05 24.03 -8.57
CA SER A 8 4.62 24.93 -7.57
C SER A 8 3.65 25.18 -6.42
N ALA A 9 2.36 25.36 -6.70
CA ALA A 9 1.34 25.55 -5.67
C ALA A 9 1.22 24.29 -4.79
N VAL A 10 1.25 23.10 -5.38
CA VAL A 10 1.22 21.84 -4.64
C VAL A 10 2.47 21.67 -3.77
N LEU A 11 3.66 21.95 -4.31
CA LEU A 11 4.93 21.80 -3.57
C LEU A 11 5.16 22.88 -2.51
N SER A 12 4.58 24.08 -2.67
CA SER A 12 4.75 25.19 -1.73
C SER A 12 3.76 25.14 -0.56
N GLN A 13 2.71 24.33 -0.65
CA GLN A 13 1.79 24.10 0.47
C GLN A 13 2.49 23.21 1.51
N PRO A 14 2.68 23.68 2.76
CA PRO A 14 3.21 22.84 3.81
C PRO A 14 2.32 21.60 3.98
N ALA A 15 2.91 20.45 4.33
CA ALA A 15 2.17 19.21 4.58
C ALA A 15 1.03 19.40 5.61
N SER A 16 1.19 20.36 6.52
CA SER A 16 0.20 20.77 7.53
C SER A 16 -0.98 21.59 7.00
N GLU A 17 -0.86 22.27 5.85
CA GLU A 17 -1.90 23.16 5.30
C GLU A 17 -2.53 22.63 4.00
N GLY A 18 -1.77 21.87 3.20
CA GLY A 18 -2.23 21.33 1.91
C GLY A 18 -2.96 20.00 2.01
N GLY A 19 -2.91 19.36 3.16
CA GLY A 19 -3.63 18.15 3.52
C GLY A 19 -3.44 16.93 2.60
N GLY A 20 -2.52 16.03 2.94
CA GLY A 20 -2.48 14.64 2.45
C GLY A 20 -1.18 14.28 1.75
N SER A 21 -1.05 13.04 1.28
CA SER A 21 0.08 12.64 0.44
C SER A 21 0.11 13.47 -0.85
N LEU A 22 1.27 13.62 -1.49
CA LEU A 22 1.38 14.35 -2.77
C LEU A 22 0.38 13.83 -3.81
N LYS A 23 0.11 12.51 -3.77
CA LYS A 23 -0.86 11.87 -4.65
C LYS A 23 -2.28 12.36 -4.37
N SER A 24 -2.73 12.42 -3.12
CA SER A 24 -4.09 12.90 -2.84
C SER A 24 -4.27 14.38 -3.11
N ARG A 25 -3.28 15.22 -2.77
CA ARG A 25 -3.32 16.67 -3.04
C ARG A 25 -3.47 17.00 -4.52
N ILE A 26 -3.05 16.08 -5.40
CA ILE A 26 -3.16 16.20 -6.84
C ILE A 26 -4.43 15.52 -7.35
N TYR A 27 -4.64 14.24 -7.07
CA TYR A 27 -5.77 13.48 -7.62
C TYR A 27 -7.13 13.84 -6.99
N GLY A 28 -7.14 14.42 -5.78
CA GLY A 28 -8.35 14.89 -5.12
C GLY A 28 -8.84 16.27 -5.59
N LYS A 29 -8.02 17.04 -6.32
CA LYS A 29 -8.42 18.35 -6.86
C LYS A 29 -9.21 18.16 -8.16
N LYS A 30 -10.50 18.54 -8.12
CA LYS A 30 -11.43 18.45 -9.26
C LYS A 30 -11.26 19.60 -10.26
N ASP A 31 -10.53 20.66 -9.89
CA ASP A 31 -10.38 21.91 -10.64
C ASP A 31 -9.00 22.07 -11.31
N LEU A 32 -8.20 21.00 -11.35
CA LEU A 32 -6.91 21.01 -12.03
C LEU A 32 -7.06 21.22 -13.54
N LYS A 33 -6.25 22.13 -14.10
CA LYS A 33 -6.18 22.35 -15.54
C LYS A 33 -5.20 21.40 -16.21
N SER A 34 -4.19 20.94 -15.49
CA SER A 34 -3.19 19.98 -16.00
C SER A 34 -3.58 18.54 -15.67
N PRO A 35 -3.16 17.56 -16.50
CA PRO A 35 -3.39 16.14 -16.21
C PRO A 35 -2.78 15.73 -14.85
N PRO A 36 -3.55 15.16 -13.90
CA PRO A 36 -3.07 14.82 -12.56
C PRO A 36 -1.84 13.90 -12.55
N ALA A 37 -1.79 12.92 -13.45
CA ALA A 37 -0.65 12.01 -13.58
C ALA A 37 0.65 12.73 -13.96
N GLN A 38 0.55 13.70 -14.88
CA GLN A 38 1.70 14.51 -15.30
C GLN A 38 2.16 15.43 -14.17
N LEU A 39 1.21 16.03 -13.45
CA LEU A 39 1.49 16.89 -12.30
C LEU A 39 2.19 16.12 -11.18
N TYR A 40 1.70 14.92 -10.86
CA TYR A 40 2.27 14.05 -9.84
C TYR A 40 3.69 13.60 -10.20
N ALA A 41 3.90 13.15 -11.45
CA ALA A 41 5.21 12.72 -11.91
C ALA A 41 6.24 13.86 -11.85
N LEU A 42 5.88 15.06 -12.32
CA LEU A 42 6.75 16.23 -12.27
C LEU A 42 7.11 16.61 -10.83
N ALA A 43 6.13 16.67 -9.93
CA ALA A 43 6.35 17.06 -8.54
C ALA A 43 7.23 16.03 -7.80
N LEU A 44 6.94 14.74 -7.94
CA LEU A 44 7.70 13.67 -7.29
C LEU A 44 9.16 13.61 -7.79
N GLU A 45 9.37 13.60 -9.10
CA GLU A 45 10.72 13.56 -9.66
C GLU A 45 11.50 14.84 -9.31
N THR A 46 10.86 16.00 -9.30
CA THR A 46 11.52 17.24 -8.86
C THR A 46 11.97 17.16 -7.40
N CYS A 47 11.16 16.58 -6.50
CA CYS A 47 11.56 16.35 -5.11
C CYS A 47 12.80 15.44 -5.02
N LYS A 48 12.81 14.30 -5.71
CA LYS A 48 13.96 13.38 -5.75
C LYS A 48 15.26 14.08 -6.15
N TRP A 49 15.18 14.89 -7.20
CA TRP A 49 16.34 15.59 -7.76
C TRP A 49 16.66 16.92 -7.05
N SER A 50 15.82 17.36 -6.10
CA SER A 50 15.86 18.72 -5.56
C SER A 50 17.20 19.09 -4.93
N GLY A 51 17.85 18.16 -4.22
CA GLY A 51 19.16 18.40 -3.60
C GLY A 51 20.25 18.72 -4.62
N LEU A 52 20.27 18.00 -5.75
CA LEU A 52 21.22 18.26 -6.83
C LEU A 52 20.82 19.50 -7.65
N LEU A 53 19.53 19.67 -7.93
CA LEU A 53 19.05 20.82 -8.69
C LEU A 53 19.25 22.12 -7.93
N LYS A 54 19.13 22.13 -6.59
CA LYS A 54 19.52 23.24 -5.71
C LYS A 54 20.95 23.71 -6.01
N GLU A 55 21.91 22.79 -5.97
CA GLU A 55 23.32 23.06 -6.23
C GLU A 55 23.55 23.67 -7.62
N VAL A 56 22.87 23.13 -8.65
CA VAL A 56 22.96 23.64 -10.04
C VAL A 56 22.36 25.03 -10.17
N ILE A 57 21.20 25.26 -9.56
CA ILE A 57 20.50 26.54 -9.61
C ILE A 57 21.30 27.62 -8.89
N GLU A 58 21.84 27.33 -7.71
CA GLU A 58 22.66 28.25 -6.93
C GLU A 58 23.95 28.61 -7.65
N ALA A 59 24.69 27.60 -8.14
CA ALA A 59 25.92 27.83 -8.88
C ALA A 59 25.69 28.58 -10.20
N SER A 60 24.52 28.41 -10.82
CA SER A 60 24.18 29.13 -12.04
C SER A 60 23.73 30.58 -11.78
N GLY A 61 23.33 30.93 -10.55
CA GLY A 61 22.85 32.26 -10.19
C GLY A 61 21.56 32.70 -10.89
N ILE A 62 20.82 31.78 -11.52
CA ILE A 62 19.65 32.14 -12.36
C ILE A 62 18.54 32.86 -11.58
N LEU A 63 18.40 32.59 -10.27
CA LEU A 63 17.38 33.22 -9.43
C LEU A 63 17.63 34.73 -9.23
N GLN A 64 18.89 35.17 -9.32
CA GLN A 64 19.24 36.59 -9.26
C GLN A 64 19.00 37.30 -10.60
N LEU A 65 19.15 36.56 -11.70
CA LEU A 65 19.05 37.09 -13.06
C LEU A 65 17.60 37.13 -13.57
N GLU A 66 16.76 36.22 -13.10
CA GLU A 66 15.38 36.04 -13.58
C GLU A 66 14.36 36.30 -12.48
N ARG A 67 13.89 37.54 -12.37
CA ARG A 67 12.90 37.97 -11.36
C ARG A 67 11.56 37.20 -11.41
N LYS A 68 11.26 36.54 -12.52
CA LYS A 68 10.04 35.74 -12.71
C LYS A 68 10.14 34.33 -12.10
N LEU A 69 11.34 33.88 -11.73
CA LEU A 69 11.56 32.57 -11.16
C LEU A 69 11.52 32.63 -9.63
N THR A 70 10.68 31.79 -9.04
CA THR A 70 10.74 31.45 -7.62
C THR A 70 11.63 30.22 -7.42
N PRO A 71 12.13 29.94 -6.20
CA PRO A 71 12.91 28.73 -5.92
C PRO A 71 12.21 27.45 -6.39
N VAL A 72 10.93 27.27 -6.07
CA VAL A 72 10.15 26.08 -6.46
C VAL A 72 9.94 26.02 -7.98
N LEU A 73 9.60 27.14 -8.64
CA LEU A 73 9.44 27.17 -10.10
C LEU A 73 10.76 26.86 -10.81
N SER A 74 11.88 27.35 -10.28
CA SER A 74 13.20 27.08 -10.85
C SER A 74 13.55 25.60 -10.78
N LEU A 75 13.27 24.92 -9.66
CA LEU A 75 13.47 23.47 -9.53
C LEU A 75 12.67 22.70 -10.59
N LEU A 76 11.37 22.97 -10.69
CA LEU A 76 10.47 22.27 -11.62
C LEU A 76 10.88 22.47 -13.09
N LEU A 77 11.21 23.70 -13.48
CA LEU A 77 11.57 24.03 -14.85
C LEU A 77 12.97 23.52 -15.22
N VAL A 78 13.92 23.58 -14.29
CA VAL A 78 15.30 23.09 -14.52
C VAL A 78 15.33 21.56 -14.53
N HIS A 79 14.51 20.89 -13.70
CA HIS A 79 14.29 19.45 -13.79
C HIS A 79 13.92 19.05 -15.21
N ASP A 80 12.84 19.61 -15.76
CA ASP A 80 12.39 19.23 -17.10
C ASP A 80 13.40 19.63 -18.18
N PHE A 81 14.07 20.77 -18.04
CA PHE A 81 15.10 21.20 -18.98
C PHE A 81 16.29 20.22 -19.06
N LEU A 82 16.75 19.70 -17.91
CA LEU A 82 17.96 18.86 -17.84
C LEU A 82 17.68 17.36 -17.95
N LEU A 83 16.52 16.89 -17.48
CA LEU A 83 16.27 15.47 -17.19
C LEU A 83 15.09 14.88 -17.96
N SER A 84 14.12 15.70 -18.38
CA SER A 84 12.97 15.22 -19.15
C SER A 84 13.35 15.08 -20.62
N LYS A 85 12.96 13.94 -21.23
CA LYS A 85 13.17 13.69 -22.67
C LYS A 85 12.49 14.75 -23.56
N GLY A 86 11.38 15.32 -23.09
CA GLY A 86 10.61 16.34 -23.81
C GLY A 86 11.03 17.79 -23.51
N GLY A 87 11.98 18.00 -22.60
CA GLY A 87 12.31 19.33 -22.11
C GLY A 87 11.15 19.98 -21.34
N ILE A 88 11.17 21.32 -21.26
CA ILE A 88 10.12 22.11 -20.59
C ILE A 88 8.81 22.03 -21.39
N ALA A 89 7.74 21.56 -20.73
CA ALA A 89 6.37 21.44 -21.22
C ALA A 89 5.63 22.81 -21.31
N LEU A 90 6.29 23.79 -21.94
CA LEU A 90 5.73 25.10 -22.27
C LEU A 90 6.07 25.45 -23.72
N PRO A 91 5.22 26.23 -24.42
CA PRO A 91 5.56 26.77 -25.73
C PRO A 91 6.85 27.60 -25.69
N GLN A 92 7.61 27.62 -26.79
CA GLN A 92 8.85 28.43 -26.90
C GLN A 92 8.61 29.93 -26.66
N SER A 93 7.43 30.44 -27.02
CA SER A 93 7.02 31.82 -26.77
C SER A 93 6.73 32.13 -25.29
N HIS A 94 6.67 31.13 -24.41
CA HIS A 94 6.30 31.32 -23.02
C HIS A 94 7.47 31.87 -22.19
N GLY A 95 7.21 32.97 -21.46
CA GLY A 95 8.25 33.69 -20.71
C GLY A 95 9.04 32.87 -19.69
N LEU A 96 8.40 31.91 -19.00
CA LEU A 96 9.11 31.00 -18.06
C LEU A 96 10.12 30.10 -18.78
N ARG A 97 9.77 29.54 -19.94
CA ARG A 97 10.67 28.70 -20.74
C ARG A 97 11.85 29.53 -21.25
N ALA A 98 11.56 30.71 -21.81
CA ALA A 98 12.57 31.64 -22.25
C ALA A 98 13.52 32.10 -21.12
N SER A 99 13.05 32.10 -19.86
CA SER A 99 13.90 32.43 -18.70
C SER A 99 14.92 31.33 -18.40
N ILE A 100 14.59 30.06 -18.60
CA ILE A 100 15.55 28.96 -18.45
C ILE A 100 16.46 28.84 -19.68
N GLU A 101 15.89 28.90 -20.89
CA GLU A 101 16.65 28.70 -22.14
C GLU A 101 17.71 29.77 -22.39
N ARG A 102 17.52 31.01 -21.89
CA ARG A 102 18.56 32.06 -21.91
C ARG A 102 19.83 31.67 -21.16
N HIS A 103 19.71 30.83 -20.12
CA HIS A 103 20.82 30.37 -19.28
C HIS A 103 21.21 28.92 -19.55
N LYS A 104 20.78 28.34 -20.68
CA LYS A 104 21.00 26.91 -21.03
C LYS A 104 22.45 26.46 -20.92
N ALA A 105 23.40 27.27 -21.38
CA ALA A 105 24.82 26.90 -21.37
C ALA A 105 25.35 26.79 -19.94
N ARG A 106 24.96 27.74 -19.07
CA ARG A 106 25.37 27.77 -17.66
C ARG A 106 24.74 26.62 -16.87
N LEU A 107 23.46 26.35 -17.08
CA LEU A 107 22.77 25.24 -16.41
C LEU A 107 23.38 23.88 -16.80
N ASN A 108 23.68 23.67 -18.09
CA ASN A 108 24.34 22.43 -18.53
C ASN A 108 25.77 22.29 -17.97
N SER A 109 26.54 23.39 -17.90
CA SER A 109 27.89 23.34 -17.33
C SER A 109 27.86 23.03 -15.84
N GLU A 110 26.96 23.66 -15.08
CA GLU A 110 26.82 23.39 -13.64
C GLU A 110 26.28 21.99 -13.35
N PHE A 111 25.32 21.50 -14.13
CA PHE A 111 24.85 20.11 -14.04
C PHE A 111 25.97 19.10 -14.30
N THR A 112 26.80 19.37 -15.33
CA THR A 112 27.96 18.53 -15.63
C THR A 112 28.97 18.55 -14.48
N ARG A 113 29.26 19.72 -13.90
CA ARG A 113 30.14 19.85 -12.72
C ARG A 113 29.57 19.12 -11.51
N ALA A 114 28.28 19.25 -11.23
CA ALA A 114 27.62 18.56 -10.12
C ALA A 114 27.73 17.03 -10.26
N ARG A 115 27.58 16.50 -11.48
CA ARG A 115 27.80 15.07 -11.78
C ARG A 115 29.26 14.64 -11.59
N LEU A 116 30.21 15.42 -12.10
CA LEU A 116 31.64 15.12 -11.99
C LEU A 116 32.15 15.21 -10.55
N ARG A 117 31.63 16.15 -9.73
CA ARG A 117 31.91 16.22 -8.28
C ARG A 117 31.55 14.92 -7.56
N ARG A 118 30.50 14.23 -8.02
CA ARG A 118 30.05 12.92 -7.52
C ARG A 118 30.81 11.74 -8.15
N LYS A 119 31.79 12.00 -9.02
CA LYS A 119 32.61 10.99 -9.73
C LYS A 119 31.79 10.01 -10.58
N LEU A 120 30.63 10.45 -11.09
CA LEU A 120 29.76 9.60 -11.89
C LEU A 120 30.04 9.77 -13.38
N ALA A 121 30.19 8.65 -14.09
CA ALA A 121 30.58 8.62 -15.50
C ALA A 121 29.46 9.03 -16.48
N SER A 122 28.19 8.85 -16.13
CA SER A 122 27.03 9.14 -16.99
C SER A 122 25.86 9.75 -16.22
N VAL A 123 24.88 10.30 -16.96
CA VAL A 123 23.63 10.81 -16.36
C VAL A 123 22.77 9.65 -15.84
N GLU A 124 22.86 8.48 -16.46
CA GLU A 124 22.21 7.25 -16.02
C GLU A 124 22.73 6.80 -14.65
N ALA A 125 24.06 6.86 -14.44
CA ALA A 125 24.66 6.58 -13.14
C ALA A 125 24.21 7.60 -12.07
N LEU A 126 24.07 8.86 -12.46
CA LEU A 126 23.53 9.91 -11.58
C LEU A 126 22.07 9.66 -11.20
N ARG A 127 21.23 9.26 -12.16
CA ARG A 127 19.84 8.89 -11.90
C ARG A 127 19.76 7.70 -10.94
N ALA A 128 20.61 6.69 -11.09
CA ALA A 128 20.65 5.55 -10.18
C ALA A 128 21.03 5.96 -8.75
N GLN A 129 22.01 6.86 -8.59
CA GLN A 129 22.38 7.40 -7.29
C GLN A 129 21.24 8.20 -6.64
N VAL A 130 20.63 9.13 -7.39
CA VAL A 130 19.51 9.95 -6.87
C VAL A 130 18.32 9.07 -6.47
N GLU A 131 18.00 8.04 -7.26
CA GLU A 131 16.93 7.10 -6.93
C GLU A 131 17.25 6.29 -5.67
N ALA A 132 18.52 5.96 -5.43
CA ALA A 132 18.95 5.28 -4.20
C ALA A 132 18.87 6.22 -2.98
N GLU A 133 19.31 7.47 -3.10
CA GLU A 133 19.28 8.50 -2.05
C GLU A 133 17.85 8.93 -1.70
N SER A 134 16.95 8.94 -2.68
CA SER A 134 15.54 9.33 -2.50
C SER A 134 14.70 8.27 -1.80
N ARG A 135 15.21 7.05 -1.60
CA ARG A 135 14.54 6.02 -0.80
C ARG A 135 14.73 6.36 0.68
N THR A 136 13.89 7.26 1.18
CA THR A 136 13.81 7.59 2.60
C THR A 136 13.02 6.50 3.31
N GLY A 137 13.69 5.49 3.86
CA GLY A 137 13.04 4.44 4.64
C GLY A 137 13.73 3.08 4.50
N PRO A 138 13.32 2.09 5.31
CA PRO A 138 13.84 0.75 5.19
C PRO A 138 13.52 0.19 3.80
N VAL A 139 14.52 -0.48 3.22
CA VAL A 139 14.35 -1.23 1.98
C VAL A 139 13.17 -2.18 2.16
N HIS A 140 12.21 -2.19 1.24
CA HIS A 140 11.08 -3.11 1.27
C HIS A 140 11.18 -4.09 0.10
N PRO A 141 11.04 -5.41 0.32
CA PRO A 141 11.08 -6.37 -0.77
C PRO A 141 9.89 -6.17 -1.70
N ARG A 142 10.04 -6.60 -2.95
CA ARG A 142 8.92 -6.74 -3.87
C ARG A 142 8.27 -8.10 -3.64
N TRP A 143 7.14 -8.09 -2.95
CA TRP A 143 6.31 -9.30 -2.81
C TRP A 143 5.51 -9.58 -4.07
N ILE A 144 5.56 -10.83 -4.52
CA ILE A 144 4.81 -11.32 -5.67
C ILE A 144 4.19 -12.67 -5.30
N ARG A 145 2.87 -12.75 -5.41
CA ARG A 145 2.12 -14.00 -5.28
C ARG A 145 2.00 -14.66 -6.64
N ILE A 146 2.30 -15.94 -6.71
CA ILE A 146 2.09 -16.75 -7.90
C ILE A 146 0.60 -17.09 -8.00
N ASN A 147 0.03 -16.88 -9.19
CA ASN A 147 -1.37 -17.19 -9.42
C ASN A 147 -1.54 -18.65 -9.80
N THR A 148 -1.85 -19.50 -8.82
CA THR A 148 -2.04 -20.95 -9.00
C THR A 148 -3.24 -21.32 -9.86
N LEU A 149 -4.10 -20.36 -10.24
CA LEU A 149 -5.13 -20.57 -11.27
C LEU A 149 -4.56 -20.64 -12.70
N LYS A 150 -3.35 -20.12 -12.92
CA LYS A 150 -2.77 -19.93 -14.26
C LYS A 150 -1.40 -20.57 -14.44
N THR A 151 -0.65 -20.77 -13.37
CA THR A 151 0.74 -21.24 -13.43
C THR A 151 1.13 -21.91 -12.11
N THR A 152 2.35 -22.43 -12.04
CA THR A 152 2.94 -22.96 -10.81
C THR A 152 4.14 -22.13 -10.37
N LEU A 153 4.49 -22.22 -9.08
CA LEU A 153 5.72 -21.60 -8.57
C LEU A 153 6.95 -22.07 -9.35
N ARG A 154 7.03 -23.37 -9.64
CA ARG A 154 8.13 -23.97 -10.41
C ARG A 154 8.27 -23.32 -11.78
N ASP A 155 7.19 -23.21 -12.55
CA ASP A 155 7.23 -22.62 -13.89
C ASP A 155 7.72 -21.18 -13.83
N GLN A 156 7.29 -20.40 -12.84
CA GLN A 156 7.70 -19.01 -12.70
C GLN A 156 9.16 -18.87 -12.24
N LEU A 157 9.68 -19.79 -11.43
CA LEU A 157 11.10 -19.85 -11.08
C LEU A 157 11.96 -20.19 -12.30
N GLU A 158 11.50 -21.08 -13.17
CA GLU A 158 12.20 -21.49 -14.40
C GLU A 158 12.06 -20.45 -15.55
N THR A 159 11.11 -19.51 -15.46
CA THR A 159 10.84 -18.51 -16.51
C THR A 159 11.05 -17.08 -16.01
N THR A 160 10.02 -16.46 -15.44
CA THR A 160 9.99 -15.05 -15.00
C THR A 160 11.13 -14.70 -14.05
N PHE A 161 11.52 -15.64 -13.19
CA PHE A 161 12.55 -15.45 -12.17
C PHE A 161 13.86 -16.21 -12.44
N ALA A 162 14.05 -16.78 -13.64
CA ALA A 162 15.22 -17.61 -13.96
C ALA A 162 16.57 -16.90 -13.75
N GLY A 163 16.58 -15.58 -13.86
CA GLY A 163 17.77 -14.75 -13.64
C GLY A 163 17.88 -14.15 -12.24
N PHE A 164 17.18 -14.69 -11.24
CA PHE A 164 17.29 -14.29 -9.84
C PHE A 164 18.03 -15.34 -9.02
N GLU A 165 18.91 -14.90 -8.14
CA GLU A 165 19.67 -15.76 -7.23
C GLU A 165 18.81 -16.11 -6.00
N ALA A 166 18.68 -17.40 -5.71
CA ALA A 166 17.93 -17.84 -4.54
C ALA A 166 18.71 -17.56 -3.25
N VAL A 167 18.10 -16.83 -2.33
CA VAL A 167 18.65 -16.54 -0.99
C VAL A 167 17.81 -17.20 0.10
N SER A 168 18.43 -17.36 1.27
CA SER A 168 17.84 -18.12 2.38
C SER A 168 16.76 -17.36 3.16
N SER A 169 16.81 -16.02 3.13
CA SER A 169 15.92 -15.20 3.93
C SER A 169 15.59 -13.85 3.29
N VAL A 170 14.46 -13.28 3.69
CA VAL A 170 14.10 -11.90 3.33
C VAL A 170 15.14 -10.90 3.85
N ARG A 171 15.84 -11.21 4.95
CA ARG A 171 16.90 -10.36 5.48
C ARG A 171 18.03 -10.17 4.47
N ASP A 172 18.36 -11.20 3.69
CA ASP A 172 19.39 -11.13 2.65
C ASP A 172 18.95 -10.21 1.51
N ILE A 173 17.66 -10.22 1.17
CA ILE A 173 17.05 -9.27 0.22
C ILE A 173 17.14 -7.84 0.76
N LEU A 174 16.80 -7.65 2.03
CA LEU A 174 16.85 -6.35 2.70
C LEU A 174 18.28 -5.80 2.85
N ALA A 175 19.27 -6.68 2.93
CA ALA A 175 20.68 -6.32 3.00
C ALA A 175 21.26 -5.81 1.66
N GLY A 176 20.45 -5.78 0.59
CA GLY A 176 20.84 -5.20 -0.68
C GLY A 176 21.39 -6.20 -1.70
N ALA A 177 21.12 -7.50 -1.54
CA ALA A 177 21.43 -8.48 -2.58
C ALA A 177 20.78 -8.07 -3.91
N GLU A 178 21.57 -8.00 -4.98
CA GLU A 178 21.05 -7.65 -6.30
C GLU A 178 20.39 -8.87 -6.95
N ARG A 179 19.23 -8.67 -7.58
CA ARG A 179 18.50 -9.75 -8.28
C ARG A 179 18.33 -11.02 -7.43
N ALA A 180 18.05 -10.87 -6.14
CA ALA A 180 17.80 -11.99 -5.23
C ALA A 180 16.30 -12.31 -5.14
N ILE A 181 16.00 -13.59 -4.88
CA ILE A 181 14.67 -14.12 -4.64
C ILE A 181 14.65 -15.02 -3.40
N CYS A 182 13.63 -14.89 -2.58
CA CYS A 182 13.41 -15.73 -1.40
C CYS A 182 11.97 -16.24 -1.44
N LEU A 183 11.78 -17.54 -1.21
CA LEU A 183 10.46 -18.10 -0.96
C LEU A 183 9.98 -17.71 0.43
N ASP A 184 8.70 -17.39 0.56
CA ASP A 184 8.15 -17.08 1.86
C ASP A 184 7.86 -18.34 2.69
N PRO A 185 8.29 -18.42 3.96
CA PRO A 185 8.04 -19.59 4.79
C PRO A 185 6.61 -19.63 5.37
N ASN A 186 5.86 -18.53 5.35
CA ASN A 186 4.55 -18.44 5.99
C ASN A 186 3.39 -18.48 4.97
N VAL A 187 3.62 -17.96 3.76
CA VAL A 187 2.63 -17.84 2.70
C VAL A 187 3.06 -18.73 1.53
N PRO A 188 2.33 -19.82 1.23
CA PRO A 188 2.59 -20.62 0.04
C PRO A 188 2.54 -19.77 -1.23
N ASP A 189 3.36 -20.15 -2.23
CA ASP A 189 3.34 -19.51 -3.55
C ASP A 189 3.60 -17.99 -3.51
N LEU A 190 4.34 -17.52 -2.49
CA LEU A 190 4.77 -16.12 -2.36
C LEU A 190 6.29 -16.03 -2.42
N VAL A 191 6.78 -15.08 -3.21
CA VAL A 191 8.20 -14.75 -3.33
C VAL A 191 8.46 -13.31 -2.90
N ALA A 192 9.56 -13.09 -2.18
CA ALA A 192 10.18 -11.79 -2.01
C ALA A 192 11.29 -11.62 -3.04
N LEU A 193 11.39 -10.45 -3.67
CA LEU A 193 12.48 -10.12 -4.57
C LEU A 193 13.16 -8.81 -4.19
N SER A 194 14.42 -8.67 -4.61
CA SER A 194 15.17 -7.42 -4.49
C SER A 194 14.42 -6.26 -5.13
N PRO A 195 14.34 -5.11 -4.45
CA PRO A 195 13.70 -3.92 -5.00
C PRO A 195 14.52 -3.34 -6.16
N GLY A 196 13.86 -2.95 -7.26
CA GLY A 196 14.48 -2.30 -8.41
C GLY A 196 14.02 -2.82 -9.76
N THR A 197 13.47 -4.03 -9.83
CA THR A 197 12.88 -4.58 -11.06
C THR A 197 11.40 -4.23 -11.16
N ASP A 198 11.00 -3.63 -12.29
CA ASP A 198 9.61 -3.34 -12.62
C ASP A 198 8.95 -4.55 -13.29
N PHE A 199 8.24 -5.35 -12.49
CA PHE A 199 7.52 -6.52 -12.98
C PHE A 199 6.24 -6.19 -13.74
N THR A 200 5.74 -4.95 -13.69
CA THR A 200 4.46 -4.58 -14.33
C THR A 200 4.51 -4.67 -15.86
N LYS A 201 5.72 -4.70 -16.43
CA LYS A 201 5.95 -4.81 -17.88
C LYS A 201 6.18 -6.24 -18.36
N THR A 202 6.29 -7.20 -17.45
CA THR A 202 6.53 -8.61 -17.80
C THR A 202 5.27 -9.27 -18.34
N ASP A 203 5.44 -10.27 -19.20
CA ASP A 203 4.32 -11.05 -19.74
C ASP A 203 3.59 -11.83 -18.63
N ALA A 204 4.32 -12.30 -17.61
CA ALA A 204 3.72 -12.96 -16.46
C ALA A 204 2.74 -12.05 -15.69
N TYR A 205 3.08 -10.77 -15.50
CA TYR A 205 2.15 -9.82 -14.87
C TYR A 205 0.98 -9.49 -15.79
N ARG A 206 1.26 -9.21 -17.07
CA ARG A 206 0.23 -8.83 -18.07
C ARG A 206 -0.77 -9.94 -18.38
N SER A 207 -0.35 -11.20 -18.24
CA SER A 207 -1.22 -12.38 -18.39
C SER A 207 -1.95 -12.76 -17.09
N GLY A 208 -1.59 -12.15 -15.96
CA GLY A 208 -2.11 -12.47 -14.64
C GLY A 208 -1.54 -13.75 -14.03
N ALA A 209 -0.42 -14.27 -14.54
CA ALA A 209 0.29 -15.42 -13.96
C ALA A 209 0.97 -15.07 -12.63
N ILE A 210 1.35 -13.80 -12.44
CA ILE A 210 1.85 -13.27 -11.16
C ILE A 210 1.03 -12.07 -10.71
N ILE A 211 0.91 -11.88 -9.39
CA ILE A 211 0.13 -10.82 -8.77
C ILE A 211 1.02 -10.08 -7.77
N LEU A 212 1.16 -8.77 -7.94
CA LEU A 212 1.91 -7.93 -6.99
C LEU A 212 1.04 -7.71 -5.74
N GLN A 213 1.40 -8.39 -4.66
CA GLN A 213 0.64 -8.36 -3.40
C GLN A 213 1.62 -8.48 -2.24
N ASP A 214 1.57 -7.52 -1.32
CA ASP A 214 2.32 -7.57 -0.08
C ASP A 214 2.02 -8.83 0.74
N LYS A 215 3.03 -9.37 1.42
CA LYS A 215 2.91 -10.55 2.26
C LYS A 215 1.78 -10.47 3.29
N ALA A 216 1.66 -9.37 4.02
CA ALA A 216 0.64 -9.24 5.06
C ALA A 216 -0.78 -9.24 4.46
N SER A 217 -0.94 -8.73 3.24
CA SER A 217 -2.20 -8.76 2.49
C SER A 217 -2.62 -10.18 2.05
N CYS A 218 -1.72 -11.17 2.13
CA CYS A 218 -2.04 -12.58 1.88
C CYS A 218 -2.64 -13.28 3.12
N PHE A 219 -2.42 -12.74 4.33
CA PHE A 219 -2.82 -13.40 5.58
C PHE A 219 -4.33 -13.62 5.73
N PRO A 220 -5.21 -12.67 5.33
CA PRO A 220 -6.65 -12.85 5.53
C PRO A 220 -7.25 -14.04 4.80
N ALA A 221 -6.87 -14.24 3.54
CA ALA A 221 -7.36 -15.37 2.74
C ALA A 221 -6.85 -16.72 3.28
N LEU A 222 -5.58 -16.77 3.74
CA LEU A 222 -5.01 -17.96 4.37
C LEU A 222 -5.66 -18.27 5.72
N LEU A 223 -5.89 -17.25 6.56
CA LEU A 223 -6.47 -17.43 7.88
C LEU A 223 -7.95 -17.84 7.80
N LEU A 224 -8.66 -17.40 6.76
CA LEU A 224 -10.04 -17.81 6.47
C LEU A 224 -10.09 -19.30 6.14
N ASP A 225 -9.07 -19.77 5.42
CA ASP A 225 -8.87 -21.18 5.08
C ASP A 225 -10.14 -21.80 4.48
N PRO A 226 -10.74 -21.19 3.43
CA PRO A 226 -12.02 -21.65 2.90
C PRO A 226 -11.96 -23.11 2.42
N ALA A 227 -10.77 -23.56 2.00
CA ALA A 227 -10.44 -24.92 1.59
C ALA A 227 -10.91 -25.98 2.60
N SER A 228 -10.67 -25.77 3.90
CA SER A 228 -10.94 -26.76 4.95
C SER A 228 -12.39 -26.79 5.45
N LEU A 229 -13.28 -25.94 4.91
CA LEU A 229 -14.71 -26.05 5.17
C LEU A 229 -15.31 -27.20 4.34
N ASP A 230 -16.40 -27.80 4.82
CA ASP A 230 -17.20 -28.71 4.00
C ASP A 230 -18.15 -27.89 3.11
N GLY A 231 -17.75 -27.71 1.85
CA GLY A 231 -18.47 -26.85 0.90
C GLY A 231 -18.64 -25.38 1.34
N GLY A 232 -19.63 -24.70 0.74
CA GLY A 232 -20.03 -23.35 1.11
C GLY A 232 -19.48 -22.25 0.20
N ASP A 233 -20.31 -21.22 0.01
CA ASP A 233 -19.94 -20.01 -0.70
C ASP A 233 -19.12 -19.08 0.22
N VAL A 234 -18.31 -18.22 -0.40
CA VAL A 234 -17.43 -17.26 0.29
C VAL A 234 -17.86 -15.84 -0.06
N VAL A 235 -17.74 -14.91 0.89
CA VAL A 235 -17.92 -13.48 0.66
C VAL A 235 -16.60 -12.73 0.87
N ASP A 236 -16.33 -11.76 0.01
CA ASP A 236 -15.35 -10.71 0.19
C ASP A 236 -16.11 -9.37 0.22
N SER A 237 -16.17 -8.71 1.39
CA SER A 237 -17.11 -7.60 1.63
C SER A 237 -16.68 -6.26 1.04
N CYS A 238 -15.37 -6.06 0.86
CA CYS A 238 -14.75 -4.81 0.43
C CYS A 238 -13.61 -5.15 -0.54
N ALA A 239 -13.99 -5.66 -1.71
CA ALA A 239 -13.13 -6.52 -2.49
C ALA A 239 -12.12 -5.80 -3.38
N ALA A 240 -12.34 -4.53 -3.77
CA ALA A 240 -11.44 -3.87 -4.71
C ALA A 240 -10.10 -3.48 -4.06
N PRO A 241 -8.96 -3.66 -4.76
CA PRO A 241 -8.85 -3.95 -6.20
C PRO A 241 -8.89 -5.43 -6.60
N GLY A 242 -9.09 -6.37 -5.68
CA GLY A 242 -9.27 -7.81 -5.98
C GLY A 242 -8.11 -8.73 -5.59
N ASN A 243 -7.07 -8.21 -4.94
CA ASN A 243 -5.91 -9.02 -4.55
C ASN A 243 -6.29 -10.15 -3.58
N LYS A 244 -7.16 -9.88 -2.60
CA LYS A 244 -7.65 -10.88 -1.65
C LYS A 244 -8.71 -11.79 -2.28
N THR A 245 -9.61 -11.24 -3.09
CA THR A 245 -10.63 -11.99 -3.85
C THR A 245 -10.01 -13.05 -4.75
N THR A 246 -8.99 -12.69 -5.53
CA THR A 246 -8.30 -13.63 -6.43
C THR A 246 -7.45 -14.65 -5.67
N HIS A 247 -6.97 -14.30 -4.47
CA HIS A 247 -6.31 -15.26 -3.58
C HIS A 247 -7.31 -16.27 -3.01
N LEU A 248 -8.51 -15.83 -2.59
CA LEU A 248 -9.60 -16.73 -2.21
C LEU A 248 -9.97 -17.69 -3.35
N ALA A 249 -10.06 -17.19 -4.59
CA ALA A 249 -10.33 -18.00 -5.77
C ALA A 249 -9.28 -19.10 -5.98
N ALA A 250 -8.00 -18.75 -5.85
CA ALA A 250 -6.90 -19.71 -5.92
C ALA A 250 -7.00 -20.82 -4.86
N LEU A 251 -7.28 -20.46 -3.59
CA LEU A 251 -7.41 -21.41 -2.49
C LEU A 251 -8.63 -22.35 -2.66
N VAL A 252 -9.76 -21.80 -3.11
CA VAL A 252 -10.98 -22.56 -3.39
C VAL A 252 -10.77 -23.56 -4.53
N SER A 253 -10.08 -23.15 -5.60
CA SER A 253 -9.79 -24.03 -6.74
C SER A 253 -8.83 -25.17 -6.40
N GLY A 254 -7.74 -24.88 -5.66
CA GLY A 254 -6.73 -25.88 -5.31
C GLY A 254 -7.23 -27.03 -4.42
N SER A 255 -8.35 -26.84 -3.74
CA SER A 255 -8.99 -27.88 -2.90
C SER A 255 -9.76 -28.90 -3.74
N SER A 256 -10.34 -28.47 -4.86
CA SER A 256 -11.13 -29.34 -5.74
C SER A 256 -10.26 -30.38 -6.47
N SER A 257 -8.99 -30.06 -6.71
CA SER A 257 -8.03 -30.95 -7.38
C SER A 257 -7.40 -31.99 -6.46
N SER A 258 -7.29 -31.72 -5.15
CA SER A 258 -6.71 -32.66 -4.17
C SER A 258 -7.71 -33.71 -3.68
N SER A 259 -9.00 -33.39 -3.59
CA SER A 259 -10.08 -34.36 -3.26
C SER A 259 -10.38 -35.38 -4.37
N SER A 260 -9.76 -35.25 -5.55
CA SER A 260 -9.95 -36.17 -6.69
C SER A 260 -8.95 -37.33 -6.72
N SER A 261 -8.06 -37.45 -5.72
CA SER A 261 -6.94 -38.41 -5.73
C SER A 261 -6.95 -39.46 -4.61
N SER A 262 -7.95 -39.46 -3.72
CA SER A 262 -8.21 -40.57 -2.80
C SER A 262 -9.31 -41.47 -3.38
N GLY A 263 -8.90 -42.51 -4.11
CA GLY A 263 -9.76 -43.62 -4.47
C GLY A 263 -10.27 -44.31 -3.20
N GLY A 264 -11.55 -44.12 -2.90
CA GLY A 264 -12.27 -44.79 -1.83
C GLY A 264 -13.72 -44.98 -2.27
N ASP A 265 -14.11 -46.24 -2.43
CA ASP A 265 -15.44 -46.68 -2.85
C ASP A 265 -16.54 -46.15 -1.93
N GLY A 266 -17.66 -45.71 -2.54
CA GLY A 266 -18.99 -45.86 -1.94
C GLY A 266 -19.58 -44.66 -1.19
N ALA A 267 -20.05 -43.65 -1.91
CA ALA A 267 -21.35 -43.03 -1.66
C ALA A 267 -21.78 -42.23 -2.89
N ALA A 268 -22.91 -42.58 -3.49
CA ALA A 268 -23.59 -41.77 -4.51
C ALA A 268 -24.18 -40.51 -3.85
N GLY A 269 -23.31 -39.58 -3.45
CA GLY A 269 -23.67 -38.22 -3.11
C GLY A 269 -23.65 -37.36 -4.36
N ASN A 270 -24.57 -36.40 -4.46
CA ASN A 270 -24.51 -35.36 -5.49
C ASN A 270 -23.10 -34.73 -5.53
N PRO A 271 -22.57 -34.40 -6.71
CA PRO A 271 -21.29 -33.69 -6.79
C PRO A 271 -21.37 -32.43 -5.92
N PRO A 272 -20.33 -32.12 -5.14
CA PRO A 272 -20.33 -30.93 -4.29
C PRO A 272 -20.59 -29.71 -5.16
N ARG A 273 -21.56 -28.88 -4.75
CA ARG A 273 -21.94 -27.68 -5.48
C ARG A 273 -20.70 -26.79 -5.67
N PRO A 274 -20.45 -26.27 -6.88
CA PRO A 274 -19.32 -25.38 -7.12
C PRO A 274 -19.43 -24.16 -6.20
N ARG A 275 -18.37 -23.92 -5.43
CA ARG A 275 -18.29 -22.80 -4.51
C ARG A 275 -18.24 -21.49 -5.29
N LYS A 276 -19.06 -20.53 -4.87
CA LYS A 276 -19.06 -19.18 -5.43
C LYS A 276 -18.37 -18.23 -4.46
N ILE A 277 -17.71 -17.22 -5.02
CA ILE A 277 -17.15 -16.10 -4.26
C ILE A 277 -17.98 -14.86 -4.60
N PHE A 278 -18.65 -14.26 -3.63
CA PHE A 278 -19.36 -13.00 -3.80
C PHE A 278 -18.44 -11.85 -3.37
N ALA A 279 -18.08 -10.99 -4.31
CA ALA A 279 -17.15 -9.89 -4.08
C ALA A 279 -17.88 -8.56 -4.19
N PHE A 280 -17.99 -7.82 -3.08
CA PHE A 280 -18.72 -6.56 -3.02
C PHE A 280 -17.77 -5.37 -3.05
N GLU A 281 -18.16 -4.34 -3.79
CA GLU A 281 -17.47 -3.05 -3.81
C GLU A 281 -18.51 -1.95 -4.05
N LYS A 282 -18.57 -0.96 -3.14
CA LYS A 282 -19.56 0.11 -3.18
C LYS A 282 -19.21 1.16 -4.23
N ASP A 283 -17.92 1.44 -4.43
CA ASP A 283 -17.50 2.40 -5.45
C ASP A 283 -17.50 1.77 -6.85
N LYS A 284 -18.15 2.42 -7.81
CA LYS A 284 -18.30 1.88 -9.17
C LYS A 284 -16.99 1.82 -9.94
N ALA A 285 -16.08 2.78 -9.74
CA ALA A 285 -14.80 2.82 -10.45
C ALA A 285 -13.84 1.74 -9.91
N ARG A 286 -13.82 1.55 -8.59
CA ARG A 286 -13.11 0.47 -7.92
C ARG A 286 -13.70 -0.89 -8.27
N ALA A 287 -15.03 -1.02 -8.37
CA ALA A 287 -15.68 -2.24 -8.83
C ALA A 287 -15.27 -2.63 -10.26
N ALA A 288 -15.20 -1.66 -11.19
CA ALA A 288 -14.70 -1.92 -12.55
C ALA A 288 -13.23 -2.38 -12.56
N THR A 289 -12.41 -1.87 -11.62
CA THR A 289 -11.04 -2.36 -11.43
C THR A 289 -11.03 -3.79 -10.91
N LEU A 290 -11.85 -4.10 -9.91
CA LEU A 290 -12.02 -5.46 -9.37
C LEU A 290 -12.43 -6.47 -10.45
N GLU A 291 -13.43 -6.14 -11.27
CA GLU A 291 -13.86 -7.00 -12.39
C GLU A 291 -12.72 -7.31 -13.36
N ARG A 292 -11.97 -6.27 -13.75
CA ARG A 292 -10.79 -6.43 -14.62
C ARG A 292 -9.73 -7.32 -13.99
N MET A 293 -9.44 -7.15 -12.70
CA MET A 293 -8.42 -7.93 -12.00
C MET A 293 -8.84 -9.39 -11.80
N VAL A 294 -10.12 -9.64 -11.52
CA VAL A 294 -10.70 -10.99 -11.44
C VAL A 294 -10.59 -11.71 -12.79
N GLN A 295 -10.95 -11.04 -13.88
CA GLN A 295 -10.82 -11.58 -15.24
C GLN A 295 -9.35 -11.83 -15.60
N LEU A 296 -8.47 -10.86 -15.30
CA LEU A 296 -7.04 -10.99 -15.54
C LEU A 296 -6.44 -12.16 -14.73
N ALA A 297 -6.91 -12.44 -13.52
CA ALA A 297 -6.48 -13.58 -12.73
C ALA A 297 -7.08 -14.92 -13.22
N GLY A 298 -8.08 -14.91 -14.10
CA GLY A 298 -8.79 -16.12 -14.56
C GLY A 298 -9.78 -16.66 -13.53
N ALA A 299 -10.30 -15.81 -12.64
CA ALA A 299 -11.19 -16.18 -11.54
C ALA A 299 -12.68 -15.87 -11.81
N ASP A 300 -13.02 -15.37 -12.99
CA ASP A 300 -14.36 -14.88 -13.38
C ASP A 300 -15.44 -15.97 -13.37
N HIS A 301 -15.06 -17.24 -13.55
CA HIS A 301 -15.98 -18.37 -13.44
C HIS A 301 -16.39 -18.69 -11.98
N LEU A 302 -15.62 -18.25 -10.98
CA LEU A 302 -15.88 -18.48 -9.55
C LEU A 302 -16.40 -17.23 -8.84
N VAL A 303 -15.96 -16.06 -9.27
CA VAL A 303 -16.23 -14.78 -8.59
C VAL A 303 -17.43 -14.08 -9.22
N ARG A 304 -18.39 -13.69 -8.37
CA ARG A 304 -19.54 -12.86 -8.70
C ARG A 304 -19.34 -11.48 -8.09
N VAL A 305 -19.09 -10.48 -8.92
CA VAL A 305 -18.86 -9.11 -8.47
C VAL A 305 -20.20 -8.39 -8.28
N GLY A 306 -20.48 -7.95 -7.04
CA GLY A 306 -21.57 -7.05 -6.69
C GLY A 306 -21.14 -5.59 -6.81
N GLY A 307 -20.83 -5.14 -8.03
CA GLY A 307 -20.31 -3.79 -8.28
C GLY A 307 -21.32 -2.69 -7.97
N GLY A 308 -20.91 -1.68 -7.21
CA GLY A 308 -21.78 -0.59 -6.74
C GLY A 308 -22.71 -0.99 -5.59
N GLN A 309 -22.54 -2.19 -5.01
CA GLN A 309 -23.35 -2.66 -3.90
C GLN A 309 -22.64 -2.46 -2.56
N ASP A 310 -23.37 -1.93 -1.60
CA ASP A 310 -22.92 -1.77 -0.23
C ASP A 310 -23.17 -3.08 0.54
N PHE A 311 -22.11 -3.74 1.00
CA PHE A 311 -22.23 -5.00 1.74
C PHE A 311 -23.11 -4.89 2.98
N LEU A 312 -23.14 -3.74 3.67
CA LEU A 312 -24.02 -3.56 4.84
C LEU A 312 -25.52 -3.60 4.50
N LYS A 313 -25.87 -3.44 3.22
CA LYS A 313 -27.25 -3.49 2.72
C LYS A 313 -27.63 -4.86 2.16
N VAL A 314 -26.69 -5.80 2.11
CA VAL A 314 -26.96 -7.18 1.68
C VAL A 314 -27.81 -7.85 2.75
N ASP A 315 -28.89 -8.54 2.37
CA ASP A 315 -29.68 -9.33 3.33
C ASP A 315 -29.02 -10.69 3.57
N PRO A 316 -28.46 -10.95 4.78
CA PRO A 316 -27.79 -12.21 5.10
C PRO A 316 -28.72 -13.43 5.05
N LYS A 317 -30.03 -13.23 5.15
CA LYS A 317 -31.04 -14.30 5.15
C LYS A 317 -31.61 -14.61 3.77
N SER A 318 -31.26 -13.81 2.76
CA SER A 318 -31.77 -14.02 1.41
C SER A 318 -31.27 -15.36 0.82
N ASP A 319 -32.09 -15.94 -0.05
CA ASP A 319 -31.79 -17.22 -0.71
C ASP A 319 -30.47 -17.22 -1.50
N ALA A 320 -30.04 -16.05 -1.97
CA ALA A 320 -28.79 -15.88 -2.69
C ALA A 320 -27.56 -16.22 -1.82
N TYR A 321 -27.64 -15.95 -0.52
CA TYR A 321 -26.50 -16.07 0.40
C TYR A 321 -26.67 -17.13 1.49
N ARG A 322 -27.75 -17.91 1.46
CA ARG A 322 -28.00 -19.01 2.43
C ARG A 322 -26.85 -20.03 2.52
N GLY A 323 -26.05 -20.16 1.46
CA GLY A 323 -24.90 -21.06 1.38
C GLY A 323 -23.57 -20.45 1.82
N VAL A 324 -23.53 -19.18 2.23
CA VAL A 324 -22.28 -18.51 2.63
C VAL A 324 -21.80 -19.05 3.97
N ARG A 325 -20.63 -19.69 3.94
CA ARG A 325 -19.97 -20.29 5.12
C ARG A 325 -18.73 -19.51 5.58
N ALA A 326 -18.13 -18.72 4.70
CA ALA A 326 -16.92 -17.96 5.00
C ALA A 326 -17.02 -16.52 4.52
N LEU A 327 -16.56 -15.56 5.33
CA LEU A 327 -16.54 -14.15 4.96
C LEU A 327 -15.17 -13.54 5.26
N LEU A 328 -14.62 -12.81 4.31
CA LEU A 328 -13.43 -11.97 4.45
C LEU A 328 -13.86 -10.51 4.48
N LEU A 329 -13.45 -9.81 5.53
CA LEU A 329 -13.71 -8.39 5.73
C LEU A 329 -12.38 -7.62 5.74
N ASP A 330 -12.15 -6.83 4.70
CA ASP A 330 -10.99 -5.94 4.57
C ASP A 330 -11.45 -4.50 4.32
N PRO A 331 -12.10 -3.85 5.31
CA PRO A 331 -12.69 -2.54 5.13
C PRO A 331 -11.69 -1.40 4.94
N SER A 332 -12.22 -0.25 4.54
CA SER A 332 -11.53 1.02 4.63
C SER A 332 -10.99 1.23 6.06
N CYS A 333 -9.73 1.61 6.12
CA CYS A 333 -8.91 1.69 7.32
C CYS A 333 -8.08 2.97 7.26
N SER A 334 -7.50 3.43 8.37
CA SER A 334 -6.62 4.60 8.39
C SER A 334 -5.45 4.52 7.39
N GLY A 335 -5.00 3.31 7.03
CA GLY A 335 -3.93 3.07 6.06
C GLY A 335 -2.54 3.39 6.60
N SER A 336 -2.45 3.67 7.90
CA SER A 336 -1.23 4.03 8.64
C SER A 336 -0.12 2.99 8.54
N GLY A 337 -0.48 1.73 8.29
CA GLY A 337 0.43 0.61 8.10
C GLY A 337 1.04 0.48 6.70
N ILE A 338 0.59 1.23 5.69
CA ILE A 338 1.07 1.05 4.31
C ILE A 338 2.43 1.72 4.08
N VAL A 339 3.39 0.97 3.52
CA VAL A 339 4.76 1.44 3.22
C VAL A 339 4.77 2.40 2.03
N GLY A 340 5.56 3.47 2.09
CA GLY A 340 5.74 4.42 0.99
C GLY A 340 4.52 5.27 0.63
N ARG A 341 3.44 5.23 1.42
CA ARG A 341 2.22 6.04 1.18
C ARG A 341 2.38 7.50 1.60
N ASP A 342 3.25 7.75 2.59
CA ASP A 342 3.44 9.05 3.25
C ASP A 342 4.82 9.67 2.97
N GLU A 343 5.72 8.93 2.32
CA GLU A 343 7.11 9.34 2.08
C GLU A 343 7.22 10.14 0.79
N MET A 344 7.13 11.47 0.90
CA MET A 344 7.61 12.37 -0.14
C MET A 344 9.09 12.64 0.11
N PRO A 345 9.99 12.49 -0.89
CA PRO A 345 11.38 12.90 -0.73
C PRO A 345 11.44 14.37 -0.30
N GLU A 346 12.38 14.70 0.57
CA GLU A 346 12.55 16.07 1.06
C GLU A 346 12.75 17.04 -0.12
N LEU A 347 12.08 18.19 -0.06
CA LEU A 347 12.21 19.23 -1.07
C LEU A 347 13.30 20.22 -0.64
N HIS A 348 14.49 20.12 -1.23
CA HIS A 348 15.59 21.05 -0.98
C HIS A 348 15.45 22.30 -1.87
N LEU A 349 15.15 23.45 -1.25
CA LEU A 349 14.96 24.71 -1.97
C LEU A 349 16.27 25.47 -2.16
N PRO A 350 16.53 26.06 -3.35
CA PRO A 350 17.68 26.91 -3.57
C PRO A 350 17.59 28.24 -2.83
N ASP A 351 18.72 28.64 -2.26
CA ASP A 351 18.92 29.87 -1.54
C ASP A 351 19.07 31.05 -2.51
N LEU A 352 18.45 32.17 -2.17
CA LEU A 352 18.70 33.47 -2.81
C LEU A 352 20.01 34.03 -2.23
N ALA A 353 21.16 33.54 -2.69
CA ALA A 353 22.43 33.93 -2.09
C ALA A 353 22.71 35.44 -2.22
N GLY A 354 22.58 36.14 -1.08
CA GLY A 354 23.03 37.49 -0.78
C GLY A 354 23.34 37.71 0.72
N ALA A 355 23.31 36.66 1.54
CA ALA A 355 23.78 36.70 2.93
C ALA A 355 25.06 35.87 3.03
N ALA A 356 26.19 36.50 2.72
CA ALA A 356 27.49 35.95 2.99
C ALA A 356 27.71 35.79 4.51
N ALA A 357 28.41 34.72 4.86
CA ALA A 357 29.06 34.42 6.12
C ALA A 357 29.33 35.63 7.03
N ALA A 358 28.71 35.64 8.20
CA ALA A 358 29.25 36.27 9.39
C ALA A 358 29.21 35.25 10.53
N ALA A 359 30.38 34.69 10.84
CA ALA A 359 30.60 34.04 12.12
C ALA A 359 30.41 35.11 13.22
N ALA A 360 29.26 35.09 13.89
CA ALA A 360 29.05 35.83 15.11
C ALA A 360 29.19 34.85 16.29
N THR A 361 30.36 34.87 16.90
CA THR A 361 30.56 34.46 18.28
C THR A 361 29.64 35.32 19.16
N ASP A 362 28.60 34.74 19.76
CA ASP A 362 27.98 35.36 20.92
C ASP A 362 27.69 34.35 22.02
N ASN A 363 28.11 34.77 23.20
CA ASN A 363 28.36 34.00 24.40
C ASN A 363 27.18 34.26 25.33
N ARG A 364 26.11 33.44 25.28
CA ARG A 364 24.98 33.55 26.21
C ARG A 364 24.61 32.22 26.85
N LYS A 365 25.22 32.03 28.03
CA LYS A 365 24.68 31.46 29.28
C LYS A 365 23.53 30.44 29.13
N ARG A 366 23.90 29.16 29.30
CA ARG A 366 23.00 28.02 29.55
C ARG A 366 21.92 28.36 30.59
N LYS A 367 20.65 28.30 30.19
CA LYS A 367 19.54 27.97 31.08
C LYS A 367 18.94 26.65 30.61
N ARG A 368 19.03 25.65 31.48
CA ARG A 368 18.56 24.28 31.32
C ARG A 368 17.02 24.32 31.35
N THR A 369 16.36 23.81 30.32
CA THR A 369 14.95 23.39 30.35
C THR A 369 14.86 22.03 29.68
N ASP A 370 14.36 21.08 30.45
CA ASP A 370 14.08 19.70 30.08
C ASP A 370 13.03 19.60 28.96
N ASP A 371 13.36 18.72 28.03
CA ASP A 371 12.59 17.60 27.50
C ASP A 371 11.23 17.76 26.77
N SER A 372 11.19 17.00 25.66
CA SER A 372 10.04 16.43 24.95
C SER A 372 8.86 17.34 24.55
N THR A 373 8.95 17.93 23.36
CA THR A 373 7.78 18.04 22.47
C THR A 373 8.20 17.76 21.04
N ALA A 374 8.09 16.50 20.63
CA ALA A 374 8.04 16.14 19.22
C ALA A 374 6.91 16.94 18.56
N LYS A 375 7.21 17.63 17.45
CA LYS A 375 6.17 18.26 16.62
C LYS A 375 5.20 17.17 16.16
N PRO A 376 3.88 17.37 16.22
CA PRO A 376 2.94 16.37 15.73
C PRO A 376 3.12 16.25 14.21
N GLU A 377 3.52 15.07 13.75
CA GLU A 377 3.49 14.72 12.34
C GLU A 377 2.05 14.81 11.84
N ALA A 378 1.84 15.48 10.69
CA ALA A 378 0.55 15.54 10.04
C ALA A 378 0.21 14.13 9.51
N GLY A 379 -0.72 13.43 10.17
CA GLY A 379 -1.15 12.09 9.77
C GLY A 379 -2.02 12.12 8.51
N VAL A 380 -1.70 11.28 7.53
CA VAL A 380 -2.53 11.03 6.33
C VAL A 380 -3.36 9.78 6.59
N LEU A 381 -4.70 9.89 6.51
CA LEU A 381 -5.62 8.75 6.68
C LEU A 381 -6.47 8.48 5.43
N VAL A 382 -7.03 7.28 5.29
CA VAL A 382 -7.95 6.94 4.18
C VAL A 382 -9.40 7.21 4.54
N ASP A 383 -10.18 7.76 3.60
CA ASP A 383 -11.63 7.86 3.73
C ASP A 383 -12.33 6.57 3.25
N ASP A 384 -13.66 6.55 3.35
CA ASP A 384 -14.47 5.40 3.01
C ASP A 384 -14.28 4.95 1.55
N ASP A 385 -13.91 5.87 0.65
CA ASP A 385 -13.74 5.62 -0.78
C ASP A 385 -12.32 5.13 -1.13
N GLY A 386 -11.39 5.14 -0.18
CA GLY A 386 -10.00 4.74 -0.41
C GLY A 386 -9.04 5.90 -0.64
N GLU A 387 -9.50 7.14 -0.50
CA GLU A 387 -8.73 8.34 -0.80
C GLU A 387 -7.96 8.87 0.44
N PRO A 388 -6.69 9.28 0.30
CA PRO A 388 -5.92 9.85 1.40
C PRO A 388 -6.39 11.27 1.72
N VAL A 389 -6.72 11.53 2.98
CA VAL A 389 -7.15 12.81 3.51
C VAL A 389 -6.30 13.07 4.75
N ALA A 390 -5.57 14.18 4.76
CA ALA A 390 -4.80 14.55 5.94
C ALA A 390 -5.68 15.08 7.05
N VAL A 391 -5.11 14.99 8.24
CA VAL A 391 -5.73 15.49 9.44
C VAL A 391 -4.88 16.63 10.00
N SER A 392 -5.52 17.78 10.24
CA SER A 392 -4.86 19.02 10.62
C SER A 392 -4.55 19.11 12.12
N SER A 393 -5.17 18.24 12.94
CA SER A 393 -5.03 18.24 14.39
C SER A 393 -5.22 16.86 15.04
N GLY A 394 -4.57 16.62 16.18
CA GLY A 394 -4.70 15.36 16.94
C GLY A 394 -6.15 14.97 17.31
N PRO A 395 -7.04 15.89 17.71
CA PRO A 395 -8.46 15.59 17.97
C PRO A 395 -9.24 15.14 16.74
N GLU A 396 -9.02 15.79 15.58
CA GLU A 396 -9.65 15.43 14.31
C GLU A 396 -9.21 14.02 13.87
N LEU A 397 -7.94 13.67 14.13
CA LEU A 397 -7.39 12.35 13.81
C LEU A 397 -8.10 11.26 14.61
N ARG A 398 -8.28 11.48 15.92
CA ARG A 398 -8.97 10.57 16.82
C ARG A 398 -10.44 10.38 16.40
N ALA A 399 -11.15 11.47 16.14
CA ALA A 399 -12.56 11.41 15.74
C ALA A 399 -12.76 10.59 14.46
N ARG A 400 -11.81 10.67 13.52
CA ARG A 400 -11.86 9.88 12.30
C ARG A 400 -11.52 8.41 12.51
N ILE A 401 -10.50 8.12 13.31
CA ILE A 401 -10.19 6.74 13.71
C ILE A 401 -11.40 6.12 14.41
N ASP A 402 -12.10 6.87 15.27
CA ASP A 402 -13.33 6.43 15.93
C ASP A 402 -14.46 6.14 14.92
N ALA A 403 -14.66 7.01 13.93
CA ALA A 403 -15.66 6.80 12.88
C ALA A 403 -15.36 5.56 12.03
N LEU A 404 -14.10 5.37 11.63
CA LEU A 404 -13.64 4.18 10.92
C LEU A 404 -13.86 2.92 11.77
N ALA A 405 -13.47 2.93 13.04
CA ALA A 405 -13.68 1.80 13.95
C ALA A 405 -15.16 1.45 14.12
N ALA A 406 -16.06 2.45 14.20
CA ALA A 406 -17.49 2.23 14.27
C ALA A 406 -18.05 1.58 12.99
N PHE A 407 -17.61 2.06 11.81
CA PHE A 407 -17.98 1.45 10.53
C PHE A 407 -17.47 0.00 10.40
N GLN A 408 -16.22 -0.23 10.77
CA GLN A 408 -15.58 -1.55 10.78
C GLN A 408 -16.31 -2.52 11.71
N LEU A 409 -16.68 -2.07 12.92
CA LEU A 409 -17.51 -2.86 13.82
C LEU A 409 -18.85 -3.21 13.18
N GLY A 410 -19.54 -2.25 12.55
CA GLY A 410 -20.79 -2.50 11.83
C GLY A 410 -20.67 -3.62 10.79
N LEU A 411 -19.58 -3.64 10.01
CA LEU A 411 -19.30 -4.70 9.03
C LEU A 411 -19.09 -6.07 9.68
N VAL A 412 -18.31 -6.13 10.76
CA VAL A 412 -18.10 -7.37 11.50
C VAL A 412 -19.43 -7.89 12.04
N LEU A 413 -20.23 -7.06 12.71
CA LEU A 413 -21.53 -7.46 13.25
C LEU A 413 -22.48 -7.95 12.15
N HIS A 414 -22.49 -7.29 10.99
CA HIS A 414 -23.28 -7.70 9.84
C HIS A 414 -22.85 -9.08 9.32
N ALA A 415 -21.55 -9.31 9.14
CA ALA A 415 -21.02 -10.61 8.70
C ALA A 415 -21.33 -11.73 9.71
N LEU A 416 -21.20 -11.46 11.01
CA LEU A 416 -21.53 -12.40 12.08
C LEU A 416 -23.04 -12.74 12.13
N SER A 417 -23.89 -12.08 11.33
CA SER A 417 -25.33 -12.37 11.23
C SER A 417 -25.72 -13.34 10.10
N PHE A 418 -24.78 -13.74 9.23
CA PHE A 418 -25.01 -14.72 8.16
C PHE A 418 -25.38 -16.11 8.72
N PRO A 419 -26.55 -16.70 8.39
CA PRO A 419 -27.08 -17.91 9.03
C PRO A 419 -26.17 -19.14 8.99
N ALA A 420 -25.46 -19.35 7.88
CA ALA A 420 -24.58 -20.51 7.67
C ALA A 420 -23.09 -20.20 7.87
N ALA A 421 -22.71 -18.96 8.19
CA ALA A 421 -21.31 -18.57 8.31
C ALA A 421 -20.61 -19.30 9.46
N GLU A 422 -19.53 -20.01 9.20
CA GLU A 422 -18.69 -20.67 10.21
C GLU A 422 -17.44 -19.86 10.53
N ARG A 423 -16.95 -19.08 9.55
CA ARG A 423 -15.71 -18.32 9.65
C ARG A 423 -15.88 -16.90 9.12
N VAL A 424 -15.42 -15.93 9.91
CA VAL A 424 -15.32 -14.53 9.49
C VAL A 424 -13.91 -14.04 9.78
N VAL A 425 -13.19 -13.61 8.76
CA VAL A 425 -11.89 -12.96 8.93
C VAL A 425 -12.06 -11.46 8.84
N TYR A 426 -11.47 -10.74 9.78
CA TYR A 426 -11.40 -9.30 9.79
C TYR A 426 -9.94 -8.86 9.68
N SER A 427 -9.64 -7.93 8.79
CA SER A 427 -8.30 -7.37 8.62
C SER A 427 -8.29 -5.87 8.38
N THR A 428 -7.19 -5.23 8.74
CA THR A 428 -6.93 -3.83 8.41
C THR A 428 -5.47 -3.63 8.04
N CYS A 429 -5.24 -2.55 7.29
CA CYS A 429 -3.95 -1.93 7.03
C CYS A 429 -3.55 -0.89 8.10
N SER A 430 -4.07 -1.00 9.32
CA SER A 430 -3.89 -0.01 10.39
C SER A 430 -2.98 -0.52 11.50
N VAL A 431 -2.18 0.38 12.08
CA VAL A 431 -1.42 0.09 13.30
C VAL A 431 -2.20 0.43 14.57
N HIS A 432 -3.33 1.14 14.47
CA HIS A 432 -4.09 1.63 15.62
C HIS A 432 -4.93 0.54 16.27
N ALA A 433 -4.75 0.32 17.58
CA ALA A 433 -5.55 -0.61 18.38
C ALA A 433 -7.07 -0.34 18.28
N ARG A 434 -7.44 0.94 18.13
CA ARG A 434 -8.82 1.40 18.00
C ARG A 434 -9.57 0.79 16.81
N GLU A 435 -8.87 0.59 15.69
CA GLU A 435 -9.39 -0.08 14.50
C GLU A 435 -9.14 -1.59 14.54
N ASN A 436 -8.46 -2.12 15.55
CA ASN A 436 -7.97 -3.50 15.54
C ASN A 436 -8.58 -4.29 16.70
N GLU A 437 -7.82 -4.48 17.78
CA GLU A 437 -8.23 -5.27 18.96
C GLU A 437 -9.51 -4.73 19.59
N GLU A 438 -9.70 -3.41 19.62
CA GLU A 438 -10.90 -2.81 20.23
C GLU A 438 -12.17 -3.15 19.44
N VAL A 439 -12.09 -3.19 18.10
CA VAL A 439 -13.18 -3.67 17.24
C VAL A 439 -13.47 -5.14 17.51
N VAL A 440 -12.43 -5.97 17.69
CA VAL A 440 -12.59 -7.39 18.03
C VAL A 440 -13.31 -7.58 19.35
N LEU A 441 -12.88 -6.88 20.40
CA LEU A 441 -13.53 -6.95 21.71
C LEU A 441 -14.99 -6.48 21.66
N ALA A 442 -15.26 -5.38 20.96
CA ALA A 442 -16.61 -4.88 20.78
C ALA A 442 -17.49 -5.89 20.03
N ALA A 443 -16.96 -6.52 18.98
CA ALA A 443 -17.66 -7.56 18.23
C ALA A 443 -17.98 -8.79 19.11
N LEU A 444 -17.03 -9.29 19.90
CA LEU A 444 -17.24 -10.44 20.80
C LEU A 444 -18.27 -10.15 21.90
N ARG A 445 -18.38 -8.90 22.36
CA ARG A 445 -19.35 -8.47 23.38
C ARG A 445 -20.76 -8.26 22.82
N SER A 446 -20.93 -8.25 21.50
CA SER A 446 -22.21 -8.01 20.85
C SER A 446 -23.21 -9.14 21.06
N ASP A 447 -24.51 -8.80 20.95
CA ASP A 447 -25.59 -9.77 21.09
C ASP A 447 -25.58 -10.84 19.99
N VAL A 448 -25.14 -10.50 18.78
CA VAL A 448 -25.04 -11.47 17.68
C VAL A 448 -23.91 -12.46 17.93
N ALA A 449 -22.77 -12.00 18.46
CA ALA A 449 -21.66 -12.87 18.81
C ALA A 449 -22.05 -13.85 19.91
N ARG A 450 -22.60 -13.34 21.02
CA ARG A 450 -23.01 -14.14 22.18
C ARG A 450 -24.09 -15.15 21.86
N ARG A 451 -25.19 -14.72 21.20
CA ARG A 451 -26.31 -15.63 20.89
C ARG A 451 -25.96 -16.72 19.91
N ARG A 452 -25.00 -16.47 19.01
CA ARG A 452 -24.61 -17.41 17.96
C ARG A 452 -23.30 -18.15 18.25
N GLY A 453 -22.73 -17.97 19.45
CA GLY A 453 -21.54 -18.69 19.89
C GLY A 453 -20.25 -18.32 19.15
N TRP A 454 -20.13 -17.09 18.65
CA TRP A 454 -18.91 -16.63 17.99
C TRP A 454 -17.78 -16.42 18.99
N ARG A 455 -16.59 -16.92 18.64
CA ARG A 455 -15.34 -16.76 19.37
C ARG A 455 -14.21 -16.46 18.39
N VAL A 456 -13.05 -16.04 18.88
CA VAL A 456 -11.84 -15.99 18.05
C VAL A 456 -11.29 -17.40 17.78
N ARG A 457 -10.70 -17.59 16.59
CA ARG A 457 -9.94 -18.80 16.24
C ARG A 457 -8.60 -18.75 16.96
N ARG A 458 -8.41 -19.64 17.94
CA ARG A 458 -7.21 -19.66 18.78
C ARG A 458 -5.98 -19.94 17.93
N ARG A 459 -4.81 -19.44 18.37
CA ARG A 459 -3.53 -19.65 17.67
C ARG A 459 -3.29 -21.10 17.24
N ALA A 460 -3.56 -22.06 18.13
CA ALA A 460 -3.36 -23.49 17.85
C ALA A 460 -4.26 -24.05 16.74
N GLU A 461 -5.40 -23.41 16.49
CA GLU A 461 -6.38 -23.80 15.47
C GLU A 461 -6.08 -23.17 14.10
N GLN A 462 -5.14 -22.22 14.03
CA GLN A 462 -4.81 -21.49 12.80
C GLN A 462 -3.96 -22.34 11.84
N VAL A 463 -4.02 -22.00 10.55
CA VAL A 463 -3.18 -22.64 9.53
C VAL A 463 -1.68 -22.45 9.85
N PRO A 464 -0.79 -23.39 9.50
CA PRO A 464 0.60 -23.42 9.98
C PRO A 464 1.34 -22.08 9.83
N GLY A 465 1.31 -21.47 8.64
CA GLY A 465 1.99 -20.20 8.40
C GLY A 465 1.51 -19.04 9.29
N MET A 466 0.23 -19.02 9.66
CA MET A 466 -0.35 -18.01 10.55
C MET A 466 -0.08 -18.34 12.03
N ARG A 467 -0.21 -19.62 12.40
CA ARG A 467 0.12 -20.12 13.74
C ARG A 467 1.57 -19.83 14.13
N ASP A 468 2.48 -19.98 13.17
CA ASP A 468 3.92 -19.89 13.39
C ASP A 468 4.45 -18.46 13.20
N TRP A 469 3.64 -17.55 12.65
CA TRP A 469 3.95 -16.11 12.69
C TRP A 469 4.19 -15.69 14.15
N PRO A 470 5.17 -14.85 14.49
CA PRO A 470 5.49 -14.58 15.90
C PRO A 470 4.76 -13.36 16.48
N VAL A 471 4.41 -12.38 15.65
CA VAL A 471 3.85 -11.10 16.12
C VAL A 471 2.34 -11.23 16.31
N ARG A 472 1.84 -10.81 17.48
CA ARG A 472 0.46 -11.02 17.94
C ARG A 472 -0.22 -9.72 18.31
N GLY A 473 -1.51 -9.79 18.65
CA GLY A 473 -2.27 -8.64 19.13
C GLY A 473 -1.69 -8.09 20.43
N ASP A 474 -2.00 -6.83 20.71
CA ASP A 474 -1.59 -6.18 21.95
C ASP A 474 -2.51 -6.60 23.12
N VAL A 475 -1.91 -7.17 24.17
CA VAL A 475 -2.67 -7.68 25.33
C VAL A 475 -3.41 -6.55 26.07
N GLY A 476 -2.81 -5.37 26.15
CA GLY A 476 -3.43 -4.20 26.78
C GLY A 476 -4.67 -3.73 26.02
N ALA A 477 -4.57 -3.65 24.69
CA ALA A 477 -5.67 -3.33 23.79
C ALA A 477 -6.76 -4.42 23.79
N CYS A 478 -6.39 -5.67 24.04
CA CYS A 478 -7.31 -6.77 24.31
C CYS A 478 -7.91 -6.75 25.73
N GLY A 479 -7.72 -5.68 26.51
CA GLY A 479 -8.27 -5.55 27.86
C GLY A 479 -7.73 -6.60 28.83
N GLY A 480 -6.50 -7.07 28.61
CA GLY A 480 -5.87 -8.14 29.39
C GLY A 480 -6.19 -9.56 28.92
N ASP A 481 -7.01 -9.75 27.87
CA ASP A 481 -7.34 -11.08 27.35
C ASP A 481 -6.22 -11.64 26.47
N GLU A 482 -5.35 -12.45 27.07
CA GLU A 482 -4.23 -13.11 26.38
C GLU A 482 -4.69 -14.08 25.29
N ALA A 483 -5.86 -14.70 25.42
CA ALA A 483 -6.36 -15.65 24.44
C ALA A 483 -6.80 -14.92 23.17
N VAL A 484 -7.46 -13.76 23.30
CA VAL A 484 -7.81 -12.89 22.18
C VAL A 484 -6.54 -12.29 21.56
N ALA A 485 -5.64 -11.74 22.36
CA ALA A 485 -4.38 -11.18 21.87
C ALA A 485 -3.55 -12.22 21.10
N GLY A 486 -3.45 -13.45 21.62
CA GLY A 486 -2.76 -14.55 20.98
C GLY A 486 -3.43 -15.09 19.70
N ALA A 487 -4.72 -14.84 19.52
CA ALA A 487 -5.46 -15.16 18.29
C ALA A 487 -5.28 -14.08 17.20
N CYS A 488 -5.13 -12.82 17.60
CA CYS A 488 -4.85 -11.70 16.70
C CYS A 488 -3.42 -11.78 16.14
N ILE A 489 -3.26 -11.40 14.87
CA ILE A 489 -1.96 -11.32 14.19
C ILE A 489 -1.71 -9.87 13.81
N ARG A 490 -0.49 -9.39 14.11
CA ARG A 490 -0.01 -8.06 13.70
C ARG A 490 1.24 -8.16 12.85
N THR A 491 1.48 -7.13 12.07
CA THR A 491 2.74 -6.88 11.36
C THR A 491 3.10 -5.40 11.47
N TYR A 492 4.39 -5.07 11.32
CA TYR A 492 4.88 -3.70 11.38
C TYR A 492 5.89 -3.45 10.26
N LYS A 493 5.94 -2.21 9.76
CA LYS A 493 6.82 -1.80 8.64
C LYS A 493 8.31 -2.10 8.91
N ASP A 494 8.72 -1.98 10.17
CA ASP A 494 10.13 -1.96 10.57
C ASP A 494 10.53 -3.14 11.48
N ASP A 495 9.74 -4.23 11.50
CA ASP A 495 10.04 -5.41 12.32
C ASP A 495 11.11 -6.35 11.71
N GLY A 496 11.76 -5.90 10.62
CA GLY A 496 12.80 -6.63 9.92
C GLY A 496 12.29 -7.77 9.01
N ARG A 497 10.97 -7.89 8.82
CA ARG A 497 10.36 -8.93 7.97
C ARG A 497 9.96 -8.43 6.58
N GLY A 498 10.16 -7.14 6.32
CA GLY A 498 9.89 -6.50 5.04
C GLY A 498 8.42 -6.58 4.66
N VAL A 499 7.51 -6.37 5.62
CA VAL A 499 6.06 -6.40 5.43
C VAL A 499 5.45 -5.05 5.80
N MET A 500 4.28 -4.73 5.26
CA MET A 500 3.55 -3.54 5.72
C MET A 500 3.01 -3.72 7.14
N GLY A 501 2.61 -2.62 7.78
CA GLY A 501 1.80 -2.65 9.00
C GLY A 501 0.38 -3.17 8.70
N PHE A 502 -0.05 -4.19 9.43
CA PHE A 502 -1.29 -4.91 9.14
C PHE A 502 -1.82 -5.60 10.41
N PHE A 503 -3.12 -5.86 10.42
CA PHE A 503 -3.81 -6.60 11.47
C PHE A 503 -4.77 -7.60 10.85
N VAL A 504 -4.87 -8.80 11.45
CA VAL A 504 -5.86 -9.80 11.04
C VAL A 504 -6.27 -10.71 12.20
N VAL A 505 -7.54 -11.10 12.21
CA VAL A 505 -8.13 -12.02 13.18
C VAL A 505 -9.24 -12.84 12.52
N ALA A 506 -9.44 -14.07 12.98
CA ALA A 506 -10.56 -14.90 12.57
C ALA A 506 -11.53 -15.11 13.72
N PHE A 507 -12.82 -14.92 13.45
CA PHE A 507 -13.93 -15.39 14.26
C PHE A 507 -14.41 -16.73 13.71
N VAL A 508 -14.70 -17.66 14.61
CA VAL A 508 -15.26 -18.98 14.32
C VAL A 508 -16.45 -19.24 15.21
N ARG A 509 -17.38 -20.06 14.71
CA ARG A 509 -18.40 -20.69 15.53
C ARG A 509 -18.61 -22.12 15.04
N ASP A 510 -18.98 -22.97 15.98
CA ASP A 510 -19.40 -24.33 15.67
C ASP A 510 -20.87 -24.24 15.19
N VAL A 511 -21.17 -24.79 14.00
CA VAL A 511 -22.50 -24.75 13.37
C VAL A 511 -23.15 -26.11 13.37
#